data_AF-A0A396GNW8-F1
#
_entry.id   AF-A0A396GNW8-F1
#
_cell.length_a   1.000
_cell.length_b   1.000
_cell.length_c   1.000
_cell.angle_alpha   90.00
_cell.angle_beta   90.00
_cell.angle_gamma   90.00
#
_symmetry.space_group_name_H-M   'P 1'
#
loop_
_entity.id
_entity.type
_entity.pdbx_description
1 polymer ?
#
loop_
_entity_poly.entity_id
_entity_poly.type
_entity_poly.pdbx_seq_one_letter_code
_entity_poly.pdbx_strand_id
1 'polypeptide(L)' 'MSFLEGRDSLENKCGWIVDVRDVVDAILLAYEYHKADGRYIFTSHTIITQDLVERLKSIYPNYKYPTK' A
#
# COMPACT_ATOMS: atom_id res chain seq x y z
N MET A 1 -3.92 -10.00 7.07
CA MET A 1 -4.23 -8.55 7.09
C MET A 1 -5.40 -8.33 6.16
N SER A 2 -6.62 -8.48 6.66
CA SER A 2 -7.86 -8.31 5.91
C SER A 2 -8.19 -6.81 5.84
N PHE A 3 -7.70 -6.12 4.81
CA PHE A 3 -8.13 -4.74 4.51
C PHE A 3 -9.59 -4.66 4.03
N LEU A 4 -10.25 -5.81 3.79
CA LEU A 4 -11.60 -5.93 3.24
C LEU A 4 -12.69 -6.07 4.31
N GLU A 5 -12.32 -6.37 5.55
CA GLU A 5 -13.27 -6.29 6.67
C GLU A 5 -13.37 -4.83 7.07
N GLY A 6 -14.57 -4.24 6.98
CA GLY A 6 -14.81 -2.88 7.44
C GLY A 6 -14.49 -2.77 8.93
N ARG A 7 -13.26 -2.35 9.25
CA ARG A 7 -12.81 -2.14 10.62
C ARG A 7 -13.00 -0.67 10.97
N ASP A 8 -13.63 -0.43 12.12
CA ASP A 8 -13.85 0.93 12.65
C ASP A 8 -12.53 1.61 13.07
N SER A 9 -11.47 0.82 13.29
CA SER A 9 -10.14 1.33 13.59
C SER A 9 -9.04 0.43 13.04
N LEU A 10 -7.92 1.05 12.68
CA LEU A 10 -6.69 0.38 12.29
C LEU A 10 -5.63 0.61 13.37
N GLU A 11 -4.85 -0.43 13.66
CA GLU A 11 -3.74 -0.32 14.58
C GLU A 11 -2.65 0.57 13.97
N ASN A 12 -1.99 1.40 14.80
CA ASN A 12 -0.90 2.25 14.34
C ASN A 12 0.39 1.45 14.14
N LYS A 13 0.40 0.62 13.10
CA LYS A 13 1.53 -0.24 12.74
C LYS A 13 2.16 0.21 11.43
N CYS A 14 3.42 -0.18 11.31
CA CYS A 14 4.20 -0.10 10.09
C CYS A 14 3.67 -1.13 9.07
N GLY A 15 3.35 -0.67 7.87
CA GLY A 15 2.90 -1.48 6.75
C GLY A 15 3.72 -1.22 5.49
N TRP A 16 3.73 -2.21 4.60
CA TRP A 16 4.34 -2.11 3.28
C TRP A 16 3.24 -1.84 2.26
N ILE A 17 3.41 -0.77 1.47
CA ILE A 17 2.50 -0.41 0.40
C ILE A 17 3.24 -0.42 -0.94
N VAL A 18 2.53 -0.80 -1.98
CA VAL A 18 3.01 -0.78 -3.37
C VAL A 18 1.87 -0.28 -4.25
N ASP A 19 2.18 0.58 -5.21
CA ASP A 19 1.21 1.00 -6.21
C ASP A 19 0.87 -0.21 -7.10
N VAL A 20 -0.41 -0.43 -7.38
CA VAL A 20 -0.84 -1.57 -8.19
C VAL A 20 -0.25 -1.53 -9.61
N ARG A 21 0.04 -0.32 -10.14
CA ARG A 21 0.66 -0.15 -11.46
C ARG A 21 2.09 -0.68 -11.48
N ASP A 22 2.86 -0.36 -10.44
CA ASP A 22 4.23 -0.89 -10.27
C ASP A 22 4.21 -2.43 -10.19
N VAL A 23 3.19 -3.01 -9.55
CA VAL A 23 3.02 -4.47 -9.49
C VAL A 23 2.73 -5.05 -10.88
N VAL A 24 1.85 -4.43 -11.66
CA VAL A 24 1.53 -4.90 -13.03
C VAL A 24 2.77 -4.83 -13.91
N ASP A 25 3.49 -3.71 -13.89
CA ASP A 25 4.70 -3.51 -14.69
C ASP A 25 5.77 -4.54 -14.33
N ALA A 26 5.92 -4.85 -13.04
CA ALA A 26 6.91 -5.81 -12.62
C ALA A 26 6.52 -7.28 -12.90
N ILE A 27 5.23 -7.61 -12.87
CA ILE A 27 4.72 -8.90 -13.36
C ILE A 27 5.02 -9.04 -14.85
N LEU A 28 4.74 -8.00 -15.65
CA LEU A 28 5.02 -7.99 -17.08
C LEU A 28 6.53 -8.18 -17.35
N LEU A 29 7.38 -7.43 -16.64
CA LEU A 29 8.83 -7.55 -16.75
C LEU A 29 9.34 -8.95 -16.40
N ALA A 30 8.82 -9.56 -15.33
CA ALA A 30 9.17 -10.91 -14.93
C ALA A 30 8.72 -11.96 -15.96
N TYR A 31 7.59 -11.72 -16.63
CA TYR A 31 7.09 -12.60 -17.70
C TYR A 31 7.93 -12.50 -18.98
N GLU A 32 8.31 -11.29 -19.40
CA GLU A 32 9.07 -11.07 -20.62
C GLU A 32 10.55 -11.46 -20.50
N TYR A 33 11.12 -11.32 -19.30
CA TYR A 33 12.52 -11.66 -19.05
C TYR A 33 12.70 -13.17 -18.87
N HIS A 34 13.20 -13.85 -19.89
CA HIS A 34 13.32 -15.31 -19.94
C HIS A 34 14.29 -15.93 -18.91
N LYS A 35 15.06 -15.10 -18.20
CA LYS A 35 15.94 -15.52 -17.10
C LYS A 35 15.37 -15.16 -15.72
N ALA A 36 14.15 -14.64 -15.66
CA ALA A 36 13.46 -14.42 -14.40
C ALA A 36 13.19 -15.78 -13.74
N ASP A 37 13.58 -15.92 -12.48
CA ASP A 37 13.37 -17.15 -11.72
C ASP A 37 13.23 -16.84 -10.22
N GLY A 38 12.53 -17.71 -9.50
CA GLY A 38 12.30 -17.58 -8.07
C GLY A 38 11.21 -16.57 -7.69
N ARG A 39 11.40 -15.91 -6.54
CA ARG A 39 10.42 -15.00 -5.93
C ARG A 39 10.98 -13.60 -5.86
N TYR A 40 10.17 -12.62 -6.29
CA TYR A 40 10.49 -11.20 -6.23
C TYR A 40 9.63 -10.53 -5.16
N ILE A 41 10.26 -9.74 -4.29
CA ILE A 41 9.56 -8.96 -3.27
C ILE A 41 9.25 -7.59 -3.87
N PHE A 42 7.96 -7.24 -3.97
CA PHE A 42 7.51 -5.91 -4.39
C PHE A 42 7.09 -5.09 -3.19
N THR A 43 7.93 -4.13 -2.84
CA THR A 43 7.62 -3.13 -1.82
C THR A 43 8.20 -1.79 -2.26
N SER A 44 7.37 -0.75 -2.29
CA SER A 44 7.82 0.60 -2.65
C SER A 44 8.05 1.44 -1.40
N HIS A 45 7.08 1.43 -0.48
CA HIS A 45 7.14 2.28 0.70
C HIS A 45 6.76 1.53 1.96
N THR A 46 7.51 1.83 3.02
CA THR A 46 7.19 1.52 4.39
C THR A 46 6.52 2.73 5.00
N ILE A 47 5.32 2.59 5.56
CA ILE A 47 4.61 3.72 6.17
C ILE A 47 3.88 3.28 7.44
N ILE A 48 3.90 4.14 8.44
CA ILE A 48 3.10 3.97 9.65
C ILE A 48 1.69 4.50 9.37
N THR A 49 0.67 3.82 9.89
CA THR A 49 -0.73 4.13 9.59
C THR A 49 -1.10 5.59 9.89
N GLN A 50 -0.56 6.17 10.97
CA GLN A 50 -0.75 7.59 11.29
C GLN A 50 -0.20 8.52 10.20
N ASP A 51 1.04 8.32 9.75
CA ASP A 51 1.68 9.13 8.70
C ASP A 51 0.91 9.05 7.38
N LEU A 52 0.35 7.87 7.08
CA LEU A 52 -0.51 7.68 5.92
C LEU A 52 -1.78 8.52 6.03
N VAL A 53 -2.44 8.52 7.19
CA VAL A 53 -3.63 9.34 7.44
C VAL A 53 -3.32 10.83 7.35
N GLU A 54 -2.18 11.29 7.88
CA GLU A 54 -1.75 12.68 7.79
C GLU A 54 -1.53 13.12 6.33
N ARG A 55 -0.89 12.27 5.52
CA ARG A 55 -0.78 12.49 4.07
C ARG A 55 -2.15 12.55 3.39
N LEU A 56 -3.05 11.62 3.70
CA LEU A 56 -4.40 11.59 3.13
C LEU A 56 -5.18 12.86 3.48
N LYS A 57 -5.08 13.34 4.72
CA LYS A 57 -5.70 14.62 5.15
C LYS A 57 -5.19 15.81 4.36
N SER A 58 -3.91 15.84 4.01
CA SER A 58 -3.35 16.91 3.17
C SER A 58 -3.86 16.86 1.73
N ILE A 59 -4.12 15.67 1.18
CA ILE A 59 -4.59 15.48 -0.20
C ILE A 59 -6.12 15.68 -0.29
N TYR A 60 -6.85 15.23 0.72
CA TYR A 60 -8.30 15.28 0.80
C TYR A 60 -8.75 16.00 2.08
N PRO A 61 -8.56 17.33 2.18
CA PRO A 61 -8.84 18.09 3.40
C PRO A 61 -10.32 18.13 3.78
N ASN A 62 -11.22 18.01 2.79
CA ASN A 62 -12.67 18.11 2.99
C ASN A 62 -13.34 16.76 3.26
N TYR A 63 -12.58 15.66 3.32
CA TYR A 63 -13.12 14.35 3.65
C TYR A 63 -13.45 14.27 5.14
N LYS A 64 -14.58 13.62 5.49
CA LYS A 64 -14.96 13.39 6.88
C LYS A 64 -14.16 12.21 7.44
N TYR A 65 -13.02 12.52 8.03
CA TYR A 65 -12.22 11.52 8.73
C TYR A 65 -12.88 11.12 10.05
N PRO A 66 -12.83 9.83 10.43
CA PRO A 66 -13.21 9.41 11.77
C PRO A 66 -12.40 10.18 12.83
N THR A 67 -13.09 10.86 13.71
CA THR A 67 -12.54 11.41 14.95
C THR A 67 -12.71 10.35 16.04
N LYS A 68 -11.63 10.09 16.80
CA LYS A 68 -11.72 9.28 18.02
C LYS A 68 -12.74 9.87 18.99
#